data_AF-A0A3N5QNN2-F1
#
_entry.id   AF-A0A3N5QNN2-F1
#
_cell.length_a   1.000
_cell.length_b   1.000
_cell.length_c   1.000
_cell.angle_alpha   90.00
_cell.angle_beta   90.00
_cell.angle_gamma   90.00
#
_symmetry.space_group_name_H-M   'P 1'
#
loop_
_entity.id
_entity.type
_entity.pdbx_description
1 polymer ?
#
loop_
_entity_poly.entity_id
_entity_poly.type
_entity_poly.pdbx_seq_one_letter_code
_entity_poly.pdbx_strand_id
1 'polypeptide(L)'
;MKKKSKTDWARIDAMKDEDIDYSDIPPLDKKFFANAIVWKPRKKQLTIRIDSDVYDYFKSFGNKYQTRMNAILRRYMEFAQNHPKTKSS
;
A
#
# COMPACT_ATOMS: atom_id res chain seq x y z
N MET A 1 -8.94 -15.84 -15.27
CA MET A 1 -9.16 -17.03 -14.41
C MET A 1 -9.05 -16.61 -12.94
N LYS A 2 -10.11 -16.79 -12.13
CA LYS A 2 -10.04 -16.48 -10.69
C LYS A 2 -9.17 -17.56 -10.01
N LYS A 3 -8.03 -17.17 -9.43
CA LYS A 3 -7.21 -18.08 -8.62
C LYS A 3 -8.04 -18.52 -7.42
N LYS A 4 -8.39 -19.80 -7.36
CA LYS A 4 -9.03 -20.38 -6.15
C LYS A 4 -7.99 -20.33 -5.03
N SER A 5 -8.38 -19.80 -3.89
CA SER A 5 -7.55 -19.82 -2.69
C SER A 5 -7.24 -21.28 -2.33
N LYS A 6 -5.99 -21.56 -1.93
CA LYS A 6 -5.56 -22.88 -1.43
C LYS A 6 -5.86 -23.04 0.07
N THR A 7 -6.50 -22.06 0.68
CA THR A 7 -6.84 -22.05 2.10
C THR A 7 -8.11 -22.85 2.34
N ASP A 8 -8.10 -23.65 3.41
CA ASP A 8 -9.29 -24.31 3.94
C ASP A 8 -10.10 -23.30 4.78
N TRP A 9 -11.07 -22.66 4.14
CA TRP A 9 -11.87 -21.61 4.77
C TRP A 9 -12.85 -22.16 5.82
N ALA A 10 -13.36 -23.38 5.65
CA ALA A 10 -14.30 -23.96 6.60
C ALA A 10 -13.62 -24.24 7.95
N ARG A 11 -12.34 -24.67 7.92
CA ARG A 11 -11.54 -24.83 9.13
C ARG A 11 -11.32 -23.50 9.87
N ILE A 12 -11.00 -22.43 9.14
CA ILE A 12 -10.75 -21.11 9.73
C ILE A 12 -12.04 -20.50 10.30
N ASP A 13 -13.17 -20.65 9.60
CA ASP A 13 -14.48 -20.11 10.03
C ASP A 13 -15.01 -20.81 11.30
N ALA A 14 -14.65 -22.08 11.51
CA ALA A 14 -15.03 -22.84 12.70
C ALA A 14 -14.04 -22.72 13.87
N MET A 15 -12.90 -22.05 13.67
CA MET A 15 -11.85 -21.89 14.69
C MET A 15 -12.30 -20.87 15.74
N LYS A 16 -12.15 -21.19 17.03
CA LYS A 16 -12.44 -20.25 18.11
C LYS A 16 -11.26 -19.31 18.34
N ASP A 17 -11.54 -18.13 18.85
CA ASP A 17 -10.51 -17.12 19.18
C ASP A 17 -9.45 -17.67 20.15
N GLU A 18 -9.85 -18.54 21.09
CA GLU A 18 -8.94 -19.15 22.07
C GLU A 18 -7.94 -20.14 21.45
N ASP A 19 -8.28 -20.72 20.29
CA ASP A 19 -7.44 -21.70 19.60
C ASP A 19 -6.36 -21.01 18.73
N ILE A 20 -6.39 -19.68 18.60
CA ILE A 20 -5.44 -18.91 17.79
C ILE A 20 -4.10 -18.82 18.54
N ASP A 21 -3.06 -19.37 17.92
CA ASP A 21 -1.69 -19.30 18.44
C ASP A 21 -1.07 -17.93 18.12
N TYR A 22 -0.73 -17.18 19.17
CA TYR A 22 -0.02 -15.89 19.12
C TYR A 22 1.41 -15.99 19.65
N SER A 23 1.95 -17.19 19.84
CA SER A 23 3.28 -17.41 20.45
C SER A 23 4.42 -16.77 19.67
N ASP A 24 4.25 -16.59 18.36
CA ASP A 24 5.21 -15.95 17.45
C ASP A 24 5.09 -14.41 17.41
N ILE A 25 3.96 -13.85 17.87
CA ILE A 25 3.67 -12.42 17.80
C ILE A 25 3.28 -11.94 19.20
N PRO A 26 4.25 -11.51 20.03
CA PRO A 26 3.95 -11.01 21.36
C PRO A 26 3.00 -9.79 21.30
N PRO A 27 2.11 -9.60 22.29
CA PRO A 27 1.19 -8.48 22.31
C PRO A 27 1.93 -7.14 22.25
N LEU A 28 1.52 -6.27 21.32
CA LEU A 28 2.07 -4.92 21.20
C LEU A 28 1.61 -4.08 22.40
N ASP A 29 2.53 -3.73 23.28
CA ASP A 29 2.24 -3.01 24.51
C ASP A 29 2.22 -1.48 24.29
N LYS A 30 1.79 -0.74 25.32
CA LYS A 30 1.78 0.74 25.27
C LYS A 30 3.19 1.32 25.07
N LYS A 31 4.25 0.61 25.46
CA LYS A 31 5.65 1.05 25.28
C LYS A 31 6.10 0.96 23.82
N PHE A 32 5.64 -0.07 23.09
CA PHE A 32 5.83 -0.18 21.65
C PHE A 32 5.21 1.04 20.94
N PHE A 33 3.95 1.34 21.23
CA PHE A 33 3.26 2.48 20.62
C PHE A 33 3.80 3.84 21.09
N ALA A 34 4.34 3.95 22.31
CA ALA A 34 4.95 5.18 22.81
C ALA A 34 6.19 5.61 21.98
N ASN A 35 6.91 4.64 21.40
CA ASN A 35 8.08 4.89 20.55
C ASN A 35 7.78 4.76 19.06
N ALA A 36 6.53 4.45 18.69
CA ALA A 36 6.15 4.28 17.30
C ALA A 36 6.15 5.63 16.58
N ILE A 37 7.05 5.77 15.60
CA ILE A 37 7.08 6.95 14.73
C ILE A 37 6.05 6.75 13.63
N VAL A 38 5.02 7.59 13.61
CA VAL A 38 4.06 7.63 12.49
C VAL A 38 4.80 8.13 11.24
N TRP A 39 5.17 7.20 10.36
CA TRP A 39 5.79 7.56 9.09
C TRP A 39 4.72 8.06 8.12
N LYS A 40 4.47 9.37 8.13
CA LYS A 40 3.78 10.05 7.03
C LYS A 40 4.84 10.66 6.10
N PRO A 41 4.95 10.22 4.83
CA PRO A 41 5.82 10.90 3.89
C PRO A 41 5.37 12.36 3.76
N ARG A 42 6.29 13.29 3.99
CA ARG A 42 6.03 14.73 3.83
C ARG A 42 5.72 14.99 2.36
N LYS A 43 4.48 15.40 2.06
CA LYS A 43 4.08 15.82 0.72
C LYS A 43 4.68 17.19 0.45
N LYS A 44 5.34 17.36 -0.70
CA LYS A 44 5.73 18.68 -1.20
C LYS A 44 4.62 19.17 -2.12
N GLN A 45 4.11 20.37 -1.86
CA GLN A 45 3.20 21.05 -2.79
C GLN A 45 4.04 21.59 -3.94
N LEU A 46 3.75 21.12 -5.15
CA LEU A 46 4.43 21.52 -6.37
C LEU A 46 3.38 21.89 -7.42
N THR A 47 3.67 22.93 -8.19
CA THR A 47 2.89 23.26 -9.38
C THR A 47 3.52 22.54 -10.58
N ILE A 48 2.87 21.48 -11.05
CA ILE A 48 3.29 20.72 -12.23
C ILE A 48 2.27 20.88 -13.35
N ARG A 49 2.73 20.82 -14.60
CA ARG A 49 1.84 20.72 -15.77
C ARG A 49 1.60 19.24 -16.07
N ILE A 50 0.34 18.90 -16.31
CA ILE A 50 -0.12 17.54 -16.63
C ILE A 50 -1.06 17.69 -17.83
N ASP A 51 -1.05 16.74 -18.73
CA ASP A 51 -1.98 16.71 -19.86
C ASP A 51 -3.44 16.66 -19.37
N SER A 52 -4.34 17.31 -20.12
CA SER A 52 -5.74 17.51 -19.69
C SER A 52 -6.48 16.18 -19.53
N ASP A 53 -6.26 15.25 -20.47
CA ASP A 53 -6.88 13.92 -20.47
C ASP A 53 -6.46 13.09 -19.26
N VAL A 54 -5.18 13.14 -18.89
CA VAL A 54 -4.66 12.49 -17.68
C VAL A 54 -5.27 13.11 -16.43
N TYR A 55 -5.36 14.45 -16.38
CA TYR A 55 -6.01 15.14 -15.26
C TYR A 55 -7.48 14.75 -15.12
N ASP A 56 -8.24 14.74 -16.21
CA ASP A 56 -9.67 14.42 -16.23
C ASP A 56 -9.92 12.95 -15.86
N TYR A 57 -9.09 12.04 -16.38
CA TYR A 57 -9.11 10.63 -15.98
C TYR A 57 -8.97 10.49 -14.46
N PHE A 58 -7.98 11.15 -13.86
CA PHE A 58 -7.80 11.07 -12.42
C PHE A 58 -8.94 11.74 -11.65
N LYS A 59 -9.42 12.88 -12.13
CA LYS A 59 -10.52 13.63 -11.52
C LYS A 59 -11.84 12.85 -11.51
N SER A 60 -12.06 11.96 -12.49
CA SER A 60 -13.23 11.07 -12.53
C SER A 60 -13.37 10.19 -11.28
N PHE A 61 -12.28 9.93 -10.55
CA PHE A 61 -12.28 9.17 -9.30
C PHE A 61 -12.67 9.99 -8.06
N GLY A 62 -13.06 11.26 -8.22
CA GLY A 62 -13.56 12.15 -7.17
C GLY A 62 -12.47 12.78 -6.29
N ASN A 63 -12.85 13.22 -5.10
CA ASN A 63 -12.06 14.08 -4.18
C ASN A 63 -10.70 13.51 -3.73
N LYS A 64 -10.38 12.25 -4.09
CA LYS A 64 -9.11 11.58 -3.74
C LYS A 64 -8.17 11.39 -4.94
N TYR A 65 -8.42 12.06 -6.07
CA TYR A 65 -7.62 11.91 -7.29
C TYR A 65 -6.13 12.16 -7.08
N GLN A 66 -5.74 13.22 -6.34
CA GLN A 66 -4.33 13.51 -6.03
C GLN A 66 -3.65 12.39 -5.24
N THR A 67 -4.38 11.77 -4.31
CA THR A 67 -3.87 10.65 -3.52
C THR A 67 -3.65 9.41 -4.40
N ARG A 68 -4.57 9.14 -5.33
CA ARG A 68 -4.42 8.04 -6.31
C ARG A 68 -3.26 8.28 -7.26
N MET A 69 -3.17 9.48 -7.81
CA MET A 69 -2.07 9.89 -8.69
C MET A 69 -0.71 9.70 -7.99
N ASN A 70 -0.59 10.18 -6.75
CA ASN A 70 0.63 10.00 -5.96
C ASN A 70 0.95 8.52 -5.66
N ALA A 71 -0.06 7.67 -5.43
CA ALA A 71 0.15 6.24 -5.20
C ALA A 71 0.70 5.53 -6.44
N ILE A 72 0.23 5.91 -7.64
CA ILE A 72 0.72 5.35 -8.91
C ILE A 72 2.17 5.79 -9.15
N LEU A 73 2.46 7.08 -8.98
CA LEU A 73 3.83 7.61 -9.12
C LEU A 73 4.80 6.91 -8.17
N ARG A 74 4.38 6.65 -6.92
CA ARG A 74 5.17 5.90 -5.94
C ARG A 74 5.44 4.47 -6.41
N ARG A 75 4.42 3.74 -6.87
CA ARG A 75 4.61 2.37 -7.39
C ARG A 75 5.56 2.33 -8.58
N TYR A 76 5.46 3.30 -9.48
CA TYR A 76 6.38 3.42 -10.61
C TYR A 76 7.81 3.68 -10.14
N MET A 77 8.00 4.58 -9.16
CA MET A 77 9.31 4.87 -8.57
C MET A 77 9.93 3.62 -7.92
N GLU A 78 9.15 2.88 -7.12
CA GLU A 78 9.58 1.64 -6.46
C GLU A 78 9.97 0.57 -7.49
N PHE A 79 9.15 0.41 -8.55
CA PHE A 79 9.45 -0.49 -9.66
C PHE A 79 10.76 -0.10 -10.37
N ALA A 80 10.93 1.18 -10.71
CA ALA A 80 12.11 1.69 -11.39
C ALA A 80 13.39 1.61 -10.53
N GLN A 81 13.28 1.73 -9.21
CA GLN A 81 14.42 1.55 -8.28
C GLN A 81 14.85 0.09 -8.19
N ASN A 82 13.89 -0.84 -8.16
CA ASN A 82 14.16 -2.27 -8.07
C ASN A 82 14.65 -2.87 -9.40
N HIS A 83 14.39 -2.20 -10.52
CA HIS A 83 14.84 -2.58 -11.86
C HIS A 83 15.62 -1.42 -12.48
N PRO A 84 16.90 -1.24 -12.10
CA PRO A 84 17.72 -0.18 -12.67
C PRO A 84 17.74 -0.35 -14.18
N LYS A 85 17.36 0.70 -14.91
CA LYS A 85 17.47 0.71 -16.37
C LYS A 85 18.91 0.35 -16.72
N THR A 86 19.10 -0.79 -17.38
CA THR A 86 20.35 -1.13 -18.02
C THR A 86 20.64 0.00 -18.99
N LYS A 87 21.71 0.77 -18.72
CA LYS A 87 22.22 1.75 -19.67
C LYS A 87 22.66 0.99 -20.91
N SER A 88 21.85 0.97 -21.96
CA SER A 88 22.31 0.66 -23.31
C SER A 88 23.03 1.90 -23.84
N SER A 89 24.36 1.87 -23.77
CA SER A 89 25.23 2.67 -24.65
C SER A 89 25.37 1.96 -25.98
#